data_AF-A0A7C5B915-F1
#
_entry.id   AF-A0A7C5B915-F1
#
_cell.length_a   1.000
_cell.length_b   1.000
_cell.length_c   1.000
_cell.angle_alpha   90.00
_cell.angle_beta   90.00
_cell.angle_gamma   90.00
#
_symmetry.space_group_name_H-M   'P 1'
#
loop_
_entity.id
_entity.type
_entity.pdbx_description
1 polymer ?
#
loop_
_entity_poly.entity_id
_entity_poly.type
_entity_poly.pdbx_seq_one_letter_code
_entity_poly.pdbx_strand_id
1 'polypeptide(L)'
;MFPEDKVKARMESQLPISEIIHDPLKGKKDYHKLERYIIDGMLISYKELSEKGKRISDALSNADYVHIEDKNGTDIKMRISGRRVNISDGYISEEDVARGQRGSNLPTGEVYYAPHEDSCEGKYILSANYESRK
;
A
#
# COMPACT_ATOMS: atom_id res chain seq x y z
N MET A 1 17.66 -18.09 11.44
CA MET A 1 16.31 -18.64 11.28
C MET A 1 15.36 -17.67 11.95
N PHE A 2 14.53 -16.97 11.17
CA PHE A 2 13.63 -15.97 11.73
C PHE A 2 12.50 -16.66 12.53
N PRO A 3 12.01 -16.04 13.62
CA PRO A 3 10.83 -16.55 14.33
C PRO A 3 9.61 -16.57 13.41
N GLU A 4 8.69 -17.51 13.66
CA GLU A 4 7.49 -17.73 12.84
C GLU A 4 6.72 -16.42 12.60
N ASP A 5 6.46 -16.12 11.32
CA ASP A 5 5.77 -14.89 10.91
C ASP A 5 4.27 -14.97 11.25
N LYS A 6 3.77 -14.00 12.02
CA LYS A 6 2.33 -13.90 12.36
C LYS A 6 1.49 -13.41 11.17
N VAL A 7 2.08 -12.68 10.23
CA VAL A 7 1.41 -12.15 9.03
C VAL A 7 2.34 -12.29 7.83
N LYS A 8 1.87 -12.98 6.79
CA LYS A 8 2.53 -13.03 5.49
C LYS A 8 1.73 -12.18 4.49
N ALA A 9 2.34 -11.13 3.97
CA ALA A 9 1.75 -10.34 2.89
C ALA A 9 2.29 -10.85 1.56
N ARG A 10 1.40 -11.29 0.65
CA ARG A 10 1.75 -11.58 -0.73
C ARG A 10 1.38 -10.42 -1.62
N MET A 11 2.34 -9.91 -2.37
CA MET A 11 2.08 -8.88 -3.37
C MET A 11 1.64 -9.55 -4.68
N GLU A 12 0.33 -9.70 -4.87
CA GLU A 12 -0.25 -9.99 -6.18
C GLU A 12 -0.84 -8.69 -6.73
N SER A 13 -0.14 -8.06 -7.67
CA SER A 13 -0.67 -6.89 -8.39
C SER A 13 -1.88 -7.32 -9.23
N GLN A 14 -3.10 -7.13 -8.71
CA GLN A 14 -4.34 -7.39 -9.45
C GLN A 14 -4.75 -6.25 -10.41
N LEU A 15 -4.15 -5.07 -10.25
CA LEU A 15 -4.37 -3.96 -11.17
C LEU A 15 -3.28 -3.99 -12.24
N PRO A 16 -3.63 -3.87 -13.53
CA PRO A 16 -2.64 -3.68 -14.57
C PRO A 16 -2.18 -2.22 -14.52
N ILE A 17 -1.47 -1.83 -13.46
CA ILE A 17 -0.89 -0.49 -13.32
C ILE A 17 0.03 -0.21 -14.53
N SER A 18 0.65 -1.25 -15.09
CA SER A 18 1.37 -1.19 -16.36
C SER A 18 0.50 -0.78 -17.54
N GLU A 19 -0.78 -1.15 -17.63
CA GLU A 19 -1.70 -0.70 -18.69
C GLU A 19 -2.21 0.73 -18.48
N ILE A 20 -2.15 1.24 -17.25
CA ILE A 20 -2.55 2.61 -16.90
C ILE A 20 -1.41 3.59 -17.16
N ILE A 21 -0.16 3.15 -16.92
CA ILE A 21 1.03 4.02 -16.95
C ILE A 21 1.89 3.77 -18.22
N HIS A 22 1.83 2.59 -18.83
CA HIS A 22 2.70 2.19 -19.92
C HIS A 22 1.92 1.63 -21.13
N ASP A 23 1.76 2.45 -22.16
CA ASP A 23 1.67 1.98 -23.54
C ASP A 23 3.06 2.20 -24.18
N PRO A 24 3.89 1.15 -24.33
CA PRO A 24 5.23 1.29 -24.92
C PRO A 24 5.20 1.50 -26.44
N LEU A 25 4.05 1.41 -27.12
CA LEU A 25 3.98 1.36 -28.58
C LEU A 25 2.73 2.09 -29.13
N LYS A 26 2.86 3.39 -29.41
CA LYS A 26 1.93 4.17 -30.26
C LYS A 26 0.44 4.15 -29.84
N GLY A 27 0.01 5.19 -29.13
CA GLY A 27 -1.43 5.47 -29.01
C GLY A 27 -1.70 6.65 -28.10
N LYS A 28 -2.70 7.48 -28.41
CA LYS A 28 -3.15 8.53 -27.50
C LYS A 28 -3.51 7.90 -26.15
N LYS A 29 -2.96 8.43 -25.06
CA LYS A 29 -3.40 8.10 -23.69
C LYS A 29 -4.91 8.29 -23.64
N ASP A 30 -5.65 7.23 -23.30
CA ASP A 30 -7.10 7.28 -23.20
C ASP A 30 -7.48 8.11 -21.97
N TYR A 31 -7.69 9.41 -22.19
CA TYR A 31 -8.05 10.37 -21.17
C TYR A 31 -9.31 9.93 -20.42
N HIS A 32 -10.33 9.43 -21.13
CA HIS A 32 -11.59 9.01 -20.53
C HIS A 32 -11.41 7.78 -19.64
N LYS A 33 -10.52 6.85 -20.01
CA LYS A 33 -10.16 5.71 -19.16
C LYS A 33 -9.43 6.16 -17.89
N LEU A 34 -8.47 7.08 -18.00
CA LEU A 34 -7.76 7.62 -16.84
C LEU A 34 -8.68 8.44 -15.93
N GLU A 35 -9.47 9.33 -16.52
CA GLU A 35 -10.48 10.14 -15.84
C GLU A 35 -11.44 9.24 -15.07
N ARG A 36 -11.98 8.20 -15.73
CA ARG A 36 -12.83 7.21 -15.09
C ARG A 36 -12.16 6.56 -13.88
N TYR A 37 -10.91 6.10 -13.99
CA TYR A 37 -10.22 5.47 -12.86
C TYR A 37 -10.00 6.41 -11.68
N ILE A 38 -9.64 7.67 -11.94
CA ILE A 38 -9.46 8.67 -10.88
C ILE A 38 -10.79 8.97 -10.21
N ILE A 39 -11.83 9.27 -11.00
CA ILE A 39 -13.16 9.63 -10.48
C ILE A 39 -13.79 8.44 -9.75
N ASP A 40 -13.82 7.24 -10.35
CA ASP A 40 -14.36 6.03 -9.73
C ASP A 40 -13.60 5.70 -8.43
N GLY A 41 -12.27 5.85 -8.43
CA GLY A 41 -11.43 5.65 -7.24
C GLY A 41 -11.67 6.68 -6.13
N MET A 42 -12.01 7.92 -6.48
CA MET A 42 -12.39 8.96 -5.50
C MET A 42 -13.79 8.77 -4.92
N LEU A 43 -14.70 8.21 -5.71
CA LEU A 43 -16.12 8.03 -5.35
C LEU A 43 -16.44 6.69 -4.67
N ILE A 44 -15.41 5.88 -4.38
CA ILE A 44 -15.57 4.64 -3.63
C ILE A 44 -16.15 4.91 -2.23
N SER A 45 -16.89 3.94 -1.69
CA SER A 45 -17.46 4.03 -0.35
C SER A 45 -16.37 4.13 0.72
N TYR A 46 -16.24 5.31 1.34
CA TYR A 46 -15.30 5.53 2.45
C TYR A 46 -15.59 4.64 3.65
N LYS A 47 -16.86 4.31 3.90
CA LYS A 47 -17.24 3.35 4.94
C LYS A 47 -16.64 1.97 4.66
N GLU A 48 -16.77 1.47 3.42
CA GLU A 48 -16.20 0.18 3.04
C GLU A 48 -14.66 0.20 3.08
N LEU A 49 -14.04 1.31 2.67
CA LEU A 49 -12.59 1.48 2.80
C LEU A 49 -12.15 1.44 4.26
N SER A 50 -12.86 2.14 5.14
CA SER A 50 -12.58 2.17 6.58
C SER A 50 -12.71 0.78 7.20
N GLU A 51 -13.77 0.04 6.87
CA GLU A 51 -13.98 -1.33 7.35
C GLU A 51 -12.88 -2.30 6.86
N LYS A 52 -12.47 -2.20 5.58
CA LYS A 52 -11.38 -3.01 5.03
C LYS A 52 -10.03 -2.64 5.66
N GLY A 53 -9.75 -1.34 5.78
CA GLY A 53 -8.53 -0.82 6.40
C GLY A 53 -8.42 -1.26 7.86
N LYS A 54 -9.51 -1.21 8.61
CA LYS A 54 -9.57 -1.69 9.99
C LYS A 54 -9.25 -3.19 10.10
N ARG A 55 -9.79 -4.03 9.22
CA ARG A 55 -9.46 -5.47 9.21
C ARG A 55 -7.96 -5.73 9.00
N ILE A 56 -7.32 -5.00 8.08
CA ILE A 56 -5.88 -5.10 7.84
C ILE A 56 -5.09 -4.58 9.05
N SER A 57 -5.50 -3.43 9.59
CA SER A 57 -4.92 -2.83 10.79
C SER A 57 -4.99 -3.79 11.99
N ASP A 58 -6.13 -4.42 12.22
CA ASP A 58 -6.34 -5.38 13.32
C ASP A 58 -5.43 -6.61 13.15
N ALA A 59 -5.25 -7.10 11.92
CA ALA A 59 -4.35 -8.22 11.66
C ALA A 59 -2.86 -7.88 11.91
N LEU A 60 -2.47 -6.63 11.70
CA LEU A 60 -1.12 -6.13 11.96
C LEU A 60 -0.94 -5.63 13.41
N SER A 61 -2.03 -5.49 14.16
CA SER A 61 -2.00 -5.04 15.54
C SER A 61 -1.29 -6.07 16.41
N ASN A 62 -0.23 -5.63 17.10
CA ASN A 62 0.68 -6.48 17.91
C ASN A 62 1.63 -7.39 17.12
N ALA A 63 1.78 -7.18 15.82
CA ALA A 63 2.89 -7.78 15.08
C ALA A 63 4.19 -7.07 15.43
N ASP A 64 5.27 -7.85 15.62
CA ASP A 64 6.60 -7.29 15.85
C ASP A 64 7.32 -6.97 14.54
N TYR A 65 7.09 -7.82 13.54
CA TYR A 65 7.72 -7.74 12.23
C TYR A 65 6.69 -7.95 11.11
N VAL A 66 6.95 -7.33 9.97
CA VAL A 66 6.34 -7.65 8.68
C VAL A 66 7.38 -8.33 7.81
N HIS A 67 6.99 -9.42 7.16
CA HIS A 67 7.79 -10.14 6.18
C HIS A 67 7.05 -10.12 4.83
N ILE A 68 7.73 -9.61 3.81
CA ILE A 68 7.21 -9.47 2.45
C ILE A 68 8.03 -10.38 1.54
N GLU A 69 7.35 -11.31 0.88
CA GLU A 69 7.94 -12.25 -0.08
C GLU A 69 7.14 -12.28 -1.39
N ASP A 70 7.82 -12.43 -2.53
CA ASP A 70 7.16 -12.63 -3.83
C ASP A 70 7.89 -13.64 -4.73
N LYS A 71 7.23 -14.02 -5.83
CA LYS A 71 7.77 -14.97 -6.81
C LYS A 71 8.94 -14.45 -7.64
N ASN A 72 9.19 -13.14 -7.64
CA ASN A 72 10.28 -12.50 -8.36
C ASN A 72 11.56 -12.46 -7.51
N GLY A 73 11.50 -12.92 -6.27
CA GLY A 73 12.63 -13.00 -5.34
C GLY A 73 12.76 -11.80 -4.41
N THR A 74 11.69 -11.02 -4.22
CA THR A 74 11.58 -10.15 -3.04
C THR A 74 11.46 -11.03 -1.80
N ASP A 75 12.26 -10.73 -0.79
CA ASP A 75 12.27 -11.34 0.54
C ASP A 75 12.86 -10.30 1.50
N ILE A 76 12.00 -9.51 2.15
CA ILE A 76 12.40 -8.47 3.10
C ILE A 76 11.62 -8.57 4.41
N LYS A 77 12.31 -8.33 5.52
CA LYS A 77 11.73 -8.29 6.86
C LYS A 77 12.02 -6.96 7.53
N MET A 78 11.02 -6.38 8.19
CA MET A 78 11.12 -5.07 8.86
C MET A 78 10.39 -5.10 10.20
N ARG A 79 10.92 -4.44 11.23
CA ARG A 79 10.30 -4.33 12.54
C ARG A 79 9.24 -3.21 12.53
N ILE A 80 8.06 -3.49 13.06
CA ILE A 80 6.94 -2.53 13.20
C ILE A 80 6.42 -2.40 14.64
N SER A 81 6.97 -3.16 15.60
CA SER A 81 6.56 -3.08 17.00
C SER A 81 6.59 -1.66 17.55
N GLY A 82 5.53 -1.28 18.28
CA GLY A 82 5.40 0.06 18.87
C GLY A 82 5.17 1.21 17.87
N ARG A 83 5.05 0.93 16.56
CA ARG A 83 4.71 1.95 15.55
C ARG A 83 3.19 2.02 15.37
N ARG A 84 2.69 3.24 15.17
CA ARG A 84 1.27 3.49 14.88
C ARG A 84 0.92 2.98 13.48
N VAL A 85 -0.20 2.28 13.38
CA VAL A 85 -0.87 1.96 12.11
C VAL A 85 -1.66 3.16 11.60
N ASN A 86 -1.59 3.42 10.31
CA ASN A 86 -2.35 4.49 9.68
C ASN A 86 -3.28 3.89 8.63
N ILE A 87 -4.53 4.36 8.62
CA ILE A 87 -5.54 3.94 7.65
C ILE A 87 -5.87 5.17 6.81
N SER A 88 -5.66 5.09 5.50
CA SER A 88 -6.04 6.12 4.55
C SER A 88 -7.33 5.68 3.86
N ASP A 89 -8.48 6.11 4.38
CA ASP A 89 -9.81 5.71 3.92
C ASP A 89 -10.63 6.88 3.30
N GLY A 90 -10.02 8.07 3.20
CA GLY A 90 -10.64 9.26 2.61
C GLY A 90 -11.42 10.09 3.62
N TYR A 91 -11.47 9.67 4.88
CA TYR A 91 -12.14 10.34 5.96
C TYR A 91 -11.15 10.67 7.08
N ILE A 92 -11.18 11.92 7.57
CA ILE A 92 -10.35 12.33 8.72
C ILE A 92 -11.31 12.50 9.90
N SER A 93 -11.35 11.50 10.78
CA SER A 93 -12.16 11.51 12.00
C SER A 93 -11.51 12.32 13.13
N GLU A 94 -12.27 12.61 14.18
CA GLU A 94 -11.71 13.23 15.40
C GLU A 94 -10.64 12.33 16.06
N GLU A 95 -10.81 11.01 15.98
CA GLU A 95 -9.84 10.03 16.47
C GLU A 95 -8.53 10.09 15.68
N ASP A 96 -8.60 10.28 14.36
CA ASP A 96 -7.44 10.47 13.49
C ASP A 96 -6.67 11.73 13.88
N VAL A 97 -7.38 12.84 14.07
CA VAL A 97 -6.78 14.11 14.51
C VAL A 97 -6.12 13.97 15.89
N ALA A 98 -6.79 13.32 16.84
CA ALA A 98 -6.27 13.07 18.18
C ALA A 98 -5.01 12.21 18.16
N ARG A 99 -4.90 11.28 17.22
CA ARG A 99 -3.70 10.46 17.01
C ARG A 99 -2.59 11.20 16.28
N GLY A 100 -2.88 12.33 15.62
CA GLY A 100 -1.93 13.11 14.82
C GLY A 100 -1.97 12.79 13.31
N GLN A 101 -2.98 12.08 12.84
CA GLN A 101 -3.27 11.90 11.41
C GLN A 101 -4.11 13.09 10.91
N ARG A 102 -3.47 13.99 10.16
CA ARG A 102 -4.09 15.26 9.71
C ARG A 102 -4.22 15.37 8.20
N GLY A 103 -3.85 14.32 7.46
CA GLY A 103 -3.91 14.30 6.01
C GLY A 103 -4.49 12.98 5.52
N SER A 104 -5.13 13.06 4.36
CA SER A 104 -5.58 11.91 3.57
C SER A 104 -5.28 12.20 2.10
N ASN A 105 -5.09 11.15 1.32
CA ASN A 105 -4.99 11.22 -0.12
C ASN A 105 -6.37 11.02 -0.76
N LEU A 106 -6.52 11.42 -2.02
CA LEU A 106 -7.61 11.03 -2.92
C LEU A 106 -7.04 10.82 -4.33
N PRO A 107 -7.29 9.68 -5.00
CA PRO A 107 -7.90 8.45 -4.46
C PRO A 107 -7.06 7.84 -3.32
N THR A 108 -7.65 6.88 -2.59
CA THR A 108 -7.05 6.30 -1.38
C THR A 108 -7.45 4.84 -1.17
N GLY A 109 -7.02 4.22 -0.07
CA GLY A 109 -7.28 2.83 0.28
C GLY A 109 -6.08 2.07 0.82
N GLU A 110 -5.07 2.77 1.35
CA GLU A 110 -3.86 2.16 1.90
C GLU A 110 -3.90 2.05 3.44
N VAL A 111 -3.22 1.01 3.95
CA VAL A 111 -2.86 0.87 5.36
C VAL A 111 -1.34 0.87 5.43
N TYR A 112 -0.75 1.77 6.21
CA TYR A 112 0.68 2.02 6.17
C TYR A 112 1.32 2.19 7.55
N TYR A 113 2.59 1.81 7.62
CA TYR A 113 3.47 1.91 8.77
C TYR A 113 4.77 2.60 8.39
N ALA A 114 5.36 3.31 9.35
CA ALA A 114 6.79 3.63 9.32
C ALA A 114 7.54 2.53 10.09
N PRO A 115 8.27 1.62 9.42
CA PRO A 115 9.08 0.61 10.12
C PRO A 115 10.23 1.27 10.88
N HIS A 116 10.87 0.51 11.78
CA HIS A 116 12.11 0.99 12.41
C HIS A 116 13.23 1.09 11.38
N GLU A 117 13.89 2.24 11.38
CA GLU A 117 14.80 2.71 10.34
C GLU A 117 16.02 1.81 10.16
N ASP A 118 16.43 1.11 11.22
CA ASP A 118 17.59 0.22 11.29
C ASP A 118 17.25 -1.27 11.18
N SER A 119 15.98 -1.61 10.94
CA SER A 119 15.47 -2.98 11.10
C SER A 119 15.24 -3.76 9.80
N CYS A 120 15.44 -3.11 8.65
CA CYS A 120 15.19 -3.74 7.36
C CYS A 120 16.32 -4.70 6.98
N GLU A 121 15.97 -5.96 6.78
CA GLU A 121 16.88 -7.02 6.32
C GLU A 121 16.31 -7.70 5.07
N GLY A 122 17.17 -8.12 4.15
CA GLY A 122 16.80 -8.91 2.97
C GLY A 122 16.99 -8.20 1.63
N LYS A 123 16.26 -8.66 0.61
CA LYS A 123 16.37 -8.22 -0.78
C LYS A 123 15.00 -7.82 -1.32
N TYR A 124 14.88 -6.57 -1.79
CA TYR A 124 13.70 -6.10 -2.51
C TYR A 124 13.96 -6.10 -4.01
N ILE A 125 13.04 -6.67 -4.80
CA ILE A 125 13.08 -6.60 -6.27
C ILE A 125 12.05 -5.58 -6.73
N LEU A 126 12.52 -4.47 -7.30
CA LEU A 126 11.64 -3.50 -7.92
C LEU A 126 11.00 -4.12 -9.17
N SER A 127 9.70 -4.41 -9.08
CA SER A 127 8.91 -5.04 -10.16
C SER A 127 8.20 -4.02 -11.06
N ALA A 128 8.28 -2.73 -10.74
CA ALA A 128 7.76 -1.69 -11.61
C ALA A 128 8.63 -1.57 -12.88
N ASN A 129 7.98 -1.48 -14.05
CA ASN A 129 8.63 -1.07 -15.29
C ASN A 129 9.09 0.38 -15.16
N TYR A 130 10.23 0.59 -14.51
CA TYR A 130 10.90 1.88 -14.43
C TYR A 130 11.79 2.03 -15.67
N GLU A 131 11.21 2.49 -16.78
CA GLU A 131 12.04 3.02 -17.86
C GLU A 131 12.72 4.29 -17.34
N SER A 132 14.05 4.23 -17.16
CA SER A 132 14.84 5.43 -16.95
C SER A 132 14.59 6.34 -18.16
N ARG A 133 13.90 7.47 -17.96
CA ARG A 133 13.90 8.53 -18.94
C ARG A 133 15.35 9.02 -19.06
N LYS A 134 16.03 8.66 -20.14
CA LYS A 134 17.25 9.32 -20.58
C LYS A 134 16.91 10.64 -21.24
#